data_AF-A0A7V9ILC2-F1
#
_entry.id   AF-A0A7V9ILC2-F1
#
_cell.length_a   1.000
_cell.length_b   1.000
_cell.length_c   1.000
_cell.angle_alpha   90.00
_cell.angle_beta   90.00
_cell.angle_gamma   90.00
#
_symmetry.space_group_name_H-M   'P 1'
#
loop_
_entity.id
_entity.type
_entity.pdbx_description
1 polymer ?
#
loop_
_entity_poly.entity_id
_entity_poly.type
_entity_poly.pdbx_seq_one_letter_code
_entity_poly.pdbx_strand_id
1 'polypeptide(L)'
;MLTRLIDAGVPRPVLASGLIWGLWHLPLVLAGVYAAGPSPALSAVLFMGAVTSFGYILGRMRLQTGSIWPAVVAHSAWNSVIQGPFDGSTTGAGAGLWTGESGILTVVVLVVVAVLVSRGTWTYIRRLPERGVPLSQWLSRQPARVT
;
A
#
# COMPACT_ATOMS: atom_id res chain seq x y z
N MET A 1 0.85 9.35 -2.84
CA MET A 1 0.42 9.91 -1.54
C MET A 1 1.51 9.78 -0.46
N LEU A 2 2.03 8.58 -0.20
CA LEU A 2 2.99 8.30 0.88
C LEU A 2 4.12 9.33 1.08
N THR A 3 4.86 9.72 0.03
CA THR A 3 5.98 10.67 0.18
C THR A 3 5.52 12.06 0.65
N ARG A 4 4.30 12.48 0.29
CA ARG A 4 3.72 13.75 0.77
C ARG A 4 3.30 13.67 2.23
N LEU A 5 2.83 12.51 2.71
CA LEU A 5 2.54 12.30 4.13
C LEU A 5 3.82 12.37 4.97
N ILE A 6 4.94 11.87 4.43
CA ILE A 6 6.26 12.02 5.05
C ILE A 6 6.68 13.49 5.07
N ASP A 7 6.61 14.18 3.93
CA ASP A 7 7.00 15.60 3.83
C ASP A 7 6.13 16.50 4.75
N ALA A 8 4.87 16.14 4.98
CA ALA A 8 3.96 16.84 5.88
C ALA A 8 4.12 16.48 7.37
N GLY A 9 5.03 15.57 7.73
CA GLY A 9 5.28 15.18 9.13
C GLY A 9 4.15 14.35 9.77
N VAL A 10 3.32 13.67 8.97
CA VAL A 10 2.22 12.85 9.49
C VAL A 10 2.78 11.68 10.31
N PRO A 11 2.30 11.45 11.55
CA PRO A 11 2.72 10.31 12.35
C PRO A 11 2.42 8.98 11.65
N ARG A 12 3.40 8.08 11.59
CA ARG A 12 3.27 6.74 10.94
C ARG A 12 2.73 6.84 9.50
N PRO A 13 3.43 7.53 8.58
CA PRO A 13 2.88 7.88 7.27
C PRO A 13 2.57 6.66 6.38
N VAL A 14 3.27 5.54 6.58
CA VAL A 14 2.99 4.28 5.88
C VAL A 14 1.65 3.68 6.32
N LEU A 15 1.39 3.63 7.63
CA LEU A 15 0.13 3.14 8.19
C LEU A 15 -1.04 4.03 7.77
N ALA A 16 -0.88 5.35 7.90
CA ALA A 16 -1.88 6.32 7.46
C ALA A 16 -2.19 6.16 5.97
N SER A 17 -1.17 5.94 5.14
CA SER A 17 -1.37 5.72 3.71
C SER A 17 -2.19 4.46 3.41
N GLY A 18 -1.93 3.36 4.13
CA GLY A 18 -2.70 2.11 3.97
C GLY A 18 -4.15 2.25 4.43
N LEU A 19 -4.38 2.92 5.57
CA LEU A 19 -5.73 3.16 6.09
C LEU A 19 -6.56 4.03 5.15
N ILE A 20 -6.00 5.13 4.64
CA ILE A 20 -6.70 6.00 3.67
C ILE A 20 -7.06 5.21 2.41
N TRP A 21 -6.16 4.35 1.94
CA TRP A 21 -6.42 3.51 0.77
C TRP A 21 -7.53 2.49 1.03
N GLY A 22 -7.54 1.84 2.20
CA GLY A 22 -8.64 0.95 2.60
C GLY A 22 -9.98 1.68 2.75
N LEU A 23 -9.99 2.84 3.42
CA LEU A 23 -11.18 3.67 3.61
C LEU A 23 -11.84 4.06 2.28
N TRP A 24 -11.03 4.33 1.24
CA TRP A 24 -11.54 4.64 -0.09
C TRP A 24 -12.37 3.49 -0.71
N HIS A 25 -12.07 2.23 -0.37
CA HIS A 25 -12.81 1.07 -0.88
C HIS A 25 -14.06 0.73 -0.07
N LEU A 26 -14.17 1.20 1.18
CA LEU A 26 -15.26 0.80 2.06
C LEU A 26 -16.66 1.00 1.47
N PRO A 27 -16.98 2.08 0.72
CA PRO A 27 -18.28 2.21 0.08
C PRO A 27 -18.60 1.05 -0.88
N LEU A 28 -17.62 0.57 -1.64
CA LEU A 28 -17.79 -0.53 -2.58
C LEU A 28 -17.93 -1.88 -1.87
N VAL A 29 -17.13 -2.10 -0.81
CA VAL A 29 -17.20 -3.33 -0.01
C VAL A 29 -18.52 -3.43 0.73
N LEU A 30 -18.97 -2.34 1.37
CA LEU A 30 -20.23 -2.28 2.09
C LEU A 30 -21.45 -2.37 1.16
N ALA A 31 -21.33 -1.88 -0.08
CA ALA A 31 -22.33 -2.07 -1.12
C ALA A 31 -22.37 -3.52 -1.66
N GLY A 32 -21.42 -4.38 -1.27
CA GLY A 32 -21.36 -5.78 -1.69
C GLY A 32 -20.92 -5.99 -3.14
N VAL A 33 -20.43 -4.95 -3.81
CA VAL A 33 -19.97 -5.02 -5.21
C VAL A 33 -18.49 -5.33 -5.33
N TYR A 34 -17.78 -5.44 -4.22
CA TYR A 34 -16.34 -5.69 -4.16
C TYR A 34 -15.96 -6.46 -2.90
N ALA A 35 -15.01 -7.41 -3.03
CA ALA A 35 -14.53 -8.28 -1.95
C ALA A 35 -15.65 -8.90 -1.09
N ALA A 36 -16.74 -9.31 -1.75
CA ALA A 36 -17.97 -9.73 -1.08
C ALA A 36 -17.85 -11.11 -0.43
N GLY A 37 -17.88 -11.13 0.90
CA GLY A 37 -18.00 -12.32 1.72
C GLY A 37 -19.41 -12.51 2.30
N PRO A 38 -19.59 -13.43 3.26
CA PRO A 38 -20.91 -13.75 3.82
C PRO A 38 -21.58 -12.59 4.59
N SER A 39 -20.82 -11.56 4.96
CA SER A 39 -21.34 -10.34 5.57
C SER A 39 -20.55 -9.13 5.05
N PRO A 40 -21.21 -8.05 4.57
CA PRO A 40 -20.53 -6.84 4.12
C PRO A 40 -19.67 -6.19 5.22
N ALA A 41 -20.16 -6.17 6.46
CA ALA A 41 -19.44 -5.60 7.59
C ALA A 41 -18.18 -6.42 7.93
N LEU A 42 -18.29 -7.76 7.93
CA LEU A 42 -17.14 -8.63 8.14
C LEU A 42 -16.12 -8.47 7.00
N SER A 43 -16.59 -8.45 5.76
CA SER A 43 -15.76 -8.25 4.57
C SER A 43 -15.01 -6.92 4.64
N ALA A 44 -15.66 -5.84 5.08
CA ALA A 44 -15.04 -4.55 5.29
C ALA A 44 -13.90 -4.59 6.32
N VAL A 45 -14.11 -5.24 7.47
CA VAL A 45 -13.07 -5.36 8.52
C VAL A 45 -11.88 -6.17 8.01
N LEU A 46 -12.13 -7.33 7.39
CA LEU A 46 -11.08 -8.19 6.86
C LEU A 46 -10.33 -7.48 5.72
N PHE A 47 -11.05 -6.86 4.80
CA PHE A 47 -10.47 -6.09 3.71
C PHE A 47 -9.59 -4.93 4.20
N MET A 48 -10.03 -4.19 5.22
CA MET A 48 -9.20 -3.15 5.85
C MET A 48 -7.89 -3.71 6.38
N GLY A 49 -7.93 -4.88 7.02
CA GLY A 49 -6.74 -5.60 7.49
C GLY A 49 -5.79 -5.99 6.35
N ALA A 50 -6.33 -6.60 5.29
CA ALA A 50 -5.57 -6.99 4.10
C ALA A 50 -4.92 -5.77 3.43
N VAL A 51 -5.71 -4.77 3.04
CA VAL A 51 -5.24 -3.60 2.28
C VAL A 51 -4.28 -2.74 3.08
N THR A 52 -4.50 -2.58 4.37
CA THR A 52 -3.56 -1.82 5.22
C THR A 52 -2.22 -2.54 5.32
N SER A 53 -2.24 -3.87 5.51
CA SER A 53 -1.03 -4.70 5.58
C SER A 53 -0.28 -4.71 4.25
N PHE A 54 -0.99 -4.89 3.15
CA PHE A 54 -0.42 -4.88 1.81
C PHE A 54 0.16 -3.51 1.44
N GLY A 55 -0.56 -2.43 1.76
CA GLY A 55 -0.07 -1.06 1.61
C GLY A 55 1.22 -0.80 2.39
N TYR A 56 1.40 -1.46 3.53
CA TYR A 56 2.64 -1.39 4.30
C TYR A 56 3.83 -2.05 3.59
N ILE A 57 3.62 -3.24 3.00
CA ILE A 57 4.60 -3.96 2.20
C ILE A 57 5.02 -3.13 0.98
N LEU A 58 4.05 -2.61 0.23
CA LEU A 58 4.31 -1.73 -0.92
C LEU A 58 5.02 -0.44 -0.50
N GLY A 59 4.64 0.12 0.65
CA GLY A 59 5.29 1.28 1.26
C GLY A 59 6.77 1.02 1.55
N ARG A 60 7.11 -0.14 2.14
CA ARG A 60 8.50 -0.56 2.33
C ARG A 60 9.26 -0.61 1.01
N MET A 61 8.73 -1.32 0.02
CA MET A 61 9.39 -1.47 -1.29
C MET A 61 9.65 -0.11 -1.93
N ARG A 62 8.68 0.80 -1.87
CA ARG A 62 8.81 2.16 -2.40
C ARG A 62 9.90 2.95 -1.69
N LEU A 63 9.92 2.95 -0.35
CA LEU A 63 10.86 3.76 0.41
C LEU A 63 12.28 3.21 0.33
N GLN A 64 12.46 1.89 0.34
CA GLN A 64 13.78 1.27 0.29
C GLN A 64 14.46 1.33 -1.07
N THR A 65 13.71 1.30 -2.16
CA THR A 65 14.29 1.30 -3.52
C THR A 65 14.35 2.71 -4.12
N GLY A 66 13.56 3.64 -3.59
CA GLY A 66 13.31 4.94 -4.19
C GLY A 66 12.59 4.89 -5.54
N SER A 67 12.15 3.71 -5.97
CA SER A 67 11.50 3.45 -7.26
C SER A 67 10.04 3.08 -7.07
N ILE A 68 9.20 3.43 -8.05
CA ILE A 68 7.78 3.05 -8.06
C ILE A 68 7.58 1.63 -8.56
N TRP A 69 8.50 1.14 -9.40
CA TRP A 69 8.32 -0.08 -10.17
C TRP A 69 8.16 -1.34 -9.33
N PRO A 70 8.93 -1.57 -8.25
CA PRO A 70 8.73 -2.75 -7.40
C PRO A 70 7.31 -2.80 -6.81
N ALA A 71 6.79 -1.66 -6.34
CA ALA A 71 5.44 -1.58 -5.79
C ALA A 71 4.36 -1.75 -6.87
N VAL A 72 4.56 -1.20 -8.06
CA VAL A 72 3.65 -1.38 -9.21
C VAL A 72 3.57 -2.85 -9.59
N VAL A 73 4.71 -3.52 -9.79
CA VAL A 73 4.74 -4.93 -10.17
C VAL A 73 4.12 -5.81 -9.09
N ALA A 74 4.46 -5.58 -7.81
CA ALA A 74 3.89 -6.34 -6.70
C ALA A 74 2.36 -6.17 -6.60
N HIS A 75 1.84 -4.96 -6.79
CA HIS A 75 0.40 -4.70 -6.78
C HIS A 75 -0.30 -5.34 -7.98
N SER A 76 0.25 -5.22 -9.19
CA SER A 76 -0.29 -5.86 -10.38
C SER A 76 -0.31 -7.39 -10.24
N ALA A 77 0.77 -7.98 -9.71
CA ALA A 77 0.84 -9.40 -9.44
C ALA A 77 -0.21 -9.83 -8.40
N TRP A 78 -0.37 -9.07 -7.32
CA TRP A 78 -1.41 -9.32 -6.31
C TRP A 78 -2.80 -9.41 -6.94
N ASN A 79 -3.24 -8.37 -7.67
CA ASN A 79 -4.57 -8.35 -8.29
C ASN A 79 -4.73 -9.49 -9.29
N SER A 80 -3.72 -9.72 -10.14
CA SER A 80 -3.77 -10.77 -11.17
C SER A 80 -3.86 -12.17 -10.59
N VAL A 81 -3.20 -12.43 -9.46
CA VAL A 81 -3.20 -13.74 -8.80
C VAL A 81 -4.45 -13.93 -7.96
N ILE A 82 -4.83 -12.96 -7.12
CA ILE A 82 -5.95 -13.13 -6.19
C ILE A 82 -7.28 -13.25 -6.96
N GLN A 83 -7.55 -12.32 -7.88
CA GLN A 83 -8.82 -12.25 -8.62
C GLN A 83 -8.89 -13.28 -9.76
N GLY A 84 -7.74 -13.76 -10.23
CA GLY A 84 -7.66 -14.73 -11.32
C GLY A 84 -7.62 -16.17 -10.80
N PRO A 85 -6.42 -16.79 -10.76
CA PRO A 85 -6.28 -18.20 -10.42
C PRO A 85 -6.70 -18.53 -8.99
N PHE A 86 -6.51 -17.64 -8.00
CA PHE A 86 -6.80 -17.98 -6.60
C PHE A 86 -8.31 -18.07 -6.34
N ASP A 87 -9.05 -17.02 -6.70
CA ASP A 87 -10.52 -17.03 -6.62
C ASP A 87 -11.12 -18.09 -7.56
N GLY A 88 -10.59 -18.24 -8.78
CA GLY A 88 -11.04 -19.27 -9.73
C GLY A 88 -10.80 -20.71 -9.26
N SER A 89 -9.80 -20.96 -8.41
CA SER A 89 -9.47 -22.29 -7.89
C SER A 89 -10.09 -22.58 -6.52
N THR A 90 -10.61 -21.57 -5.81
CA THR A 90 -11.20 -21.76 -4.48
C THR A 90 -12.72 -21.84 -4.59
N THR A 91 -13.25 -23.06 -4.48
CA THR A 91 -14.69 -23.32 -4.59
C THR A 91 -15.23 -23.96 -3.31
N GLY A 92 -16.55 -23.92 -3.13
CA GLY A 92 -17.24 -24.56 -2.00
C GLY A 92 -17.83 -23.59 -0.98
N ALA A 93 -18.56 -24.14 -0.01
CA ALA A 93 -19.22 -23.38 1.02
C ALA A 93 -18.18 -22.64 1.89
N GLY A 94 -18.32 -21.32 1.99
CA GLY A 94 -17.42 -20.48 2.80
C GLY A 94 -16.10 -20.10 2.14
N ALA A 95 -15.88 -20.39 0.85
CA ALA A 95 -14.65 -19.98 0.15
C ALA A 95 -14.34 -18.48 0.34
N GLY A 96 -15.31 -17.60 0.09
CA GLY A 96 -15.15 -16.15 0.27
C GLY A 96 -14.97 -15.67 1.72
N LEU A 97 -15.10 -16.55 2.73
CA LEU A 97 -14.73 -16.24 4.12
C LEU A 97 -13.24 -16.52 4.38
N TRP A 98 -12.71 -17.57 3.76
CA TRP A 98 -11.35 -18.05 4.03
C TRP A 98 -10.31 -17.47 3.08
N THR A 99 -10.67 -17.26 1.81
CA THR A 99 -9.78 -16.81 0.73
C THR A 99 -10.31 -15.54 0.06
N GLY A 100 -9.61 -15.09 -1.00
CA GLY A 100 -9.92 -13.85 -1.70
C GLY A 100 -9.38 -12.62 -0.98
N GLU A 101 -9.72 -11.43 -1.49
CA GLU A 101 -9.17 -10.15 -1.01
C GLU A 101 -9.61 -9.79 0.43
N SER A 102 -10.71 -10.36 0.90
CA SER A 102 -11.25 -10.20 2.26
C SER A 102 -11.26 -11.51 3.06
N GLY A 103 -10.52 -12.53 2.64
CA GLY A 103 -10.46 -13.83 3.30
C GLY A 103 -9.61 -13.83 4.58
N ILE A 104 -10.03 -14.59 5.60
CA ILE A 104 -9.32 -14.69 6.89
C ILE A 104 -7.86 -15.15 6.69
N LEU A 105 -7.61 -16.19 5.88
CA LEU A 105 -6.26 -16.70 5.67
C LEU A 105 -5.39 -15.68 4.94
N THR A 106 -5.96 -15.01 3.94
CA THR A 106 -5.32 -13.93 3.20
C THR A 106 -4.86 -12.81 4.13
N VAL A 107 -5.76 -12.35 5.01
CA VAL A 107 -5.47 -11.28 5.98
C VAL A 107 -4.39 -11.71 6.96
N VAL A 108 -4.47 -12.92 7.51
CA VAL A 108 -3.47 -13.42 8.47
C VAL A 108 -2.08 -13.45 7.84
N VAL A 109 -1.95 -14.00 6.62
CA VAL A 109 -0.67 -14.04 5.92
C VAL A 109 -0.14 -12.63 5.65
N LEU A 110 -0.98 -11.72 5.16
CA LEU A 110 -0.56 -10.33 4.90
C LEU A 110 -0.13 -9.60 6.18
N VAL A 111 -0.85 -9.78 7.29
CA VAL A 111 -0.48 -9.18 8.58
C VAL A 111 0.86 -9.72 9.05
N VAL A 112 1.07 -11.03 8.99
CA VAL A 112 2.36 -11.65 9.35
C VAL A 112 3.49 -11.09 8.50
N VAL A 113 3.32 -11.04 7.18
CA VAL A 113 4.34 -10.49 6.27
C VAL A 113 4.58 -9.01 6.55
N ALA A 114 3.52 -8.21 6.78
CA ALA A 114 3.66 -6.80 7.11
C ALA A 114 4.42 -6.59 8.43
N VAL A 115 4.15 -7.40 9.46
CA VAL A 115 4.90 -7.40 10.73
C VAL A 115 6.37 -7.75 10.49
N LEU A 116 6.66 -8.79 9.72
CA LEU A 116 8.04 -9.17 9.38
C LEU A 116 8.76 -8.03 8.64
N VAL A 117 8.11 -7.40 7.66
CA VAL A 117 8.66 -6.29 6.87
C VAL A 117 8.78 -4.99 7.67
N SER A 118 7.96 -4.82 8.72
CA SER A 118 8.05 -3.68 9.63
C SER A 118 9.31 -3.70 10.50
N ARG A 119 9.87 -4.89 10.72
CA ARG A 119 11.09 -5.07 11.51
C ARG A 119 12.32 -4.59 10.72
N GLY A 120 13.38 -4.30 11.46
CA GLY A 120 14.67 -3.90 10.90
C GLY A 120 14.72 -2.44 10.44
N THR A 121 15.90 -2.01 9.99
CA THR A 121 16.18 -0.62 9.65
C THR A 121 15.47 -0.21 8.37
N TRP A 122 14.67 0.85 8.42
CA TRP A 122 14.03 1.45 7.24
C TRP A 122 14.97 2.48 6.61
N THR A 123 15.42 2.22 5.39
CA THR A 123 16.15 3.22 4.60
C THR A 123 15.15 3.93 3.70
N TYR A 124 15.08 5.26 3.79
CA TYR A 124 14.31 6.08 2.86
C TYR A 124 15.22 6.61 1.77
N ILE A 125 15.23 5.94 0.62
CA ILE A 125 15.94 6.38 -0.57
C ILE A 125 15.03 7.32 -1.35
N ARG A 126 15.31 8.62 -1.27
CA ARG A 126 14.67 9.62 -2.13
C ARG A 126 15.56 9.86 -3.35
N ARG A 127 15.19 9.32 -4.51
CA ARG A 127 15.70 9.87 -5.79
C ARG A 127 14.97 11.19 -6.02
N LEU A 128 15.63 12.31 -5.72
CA LEU A 128 15.17 13.60 -6.20
C LEU A 128 15.18 13.55 -7.74
N PRO A 129 14.15 14.08 -8.44
CA PRO A 129 14.29 14.35 -9.87
C PRO A 129 15.54 15.22 -10.01
N GLU A 130 16.51 14.75 -10.78
CA GLU A 130 17.87 15.31 -10.93
C GLU A 130 18.07 16.69 -10.31
N ARG A 131 18.57 16.72 -9.07
CA ARG A 131 19.35 17.85 -8.59
C ARG A 131 20.73 17.32 -8.21
N GLY A 132 21.49 16.91 -9.22
CA GLY A 132 22.94 16.74 -9.14
C GLY A 132 23.69 18.07 -8.98
N VAL A 133 23.07 19.05 -8.34
CA VAL A 133 23.57 20.41 -8.17
C VAL A 133 23.57 20.67 -6.67
N PRO A 134 24.75 20.81 -6.02
CA PRO A 134 24.85 21.22 -4.63
C PRO A 134 24.00 22.48 -4.36
N LEU A 135 23.42 22.60 -3.16
CA LEU A 135 22.56 23.73 -2.80
C LEU A 135 23.22 25.10 -3.09
N SER A 136 24.54 25.18 -2.92
CA SER A 136 25.36 26.34 -3.28
C SER A 136 25.30 26.71 -4.76
N GLN A 137 25.27 25.71 -5.64
CA GLN A 137 25.21 25.87 -7.10
C GLN A 137 23.76 26.09 -7.60
N TRP A 138 22.74 25.73 -6.81
CA TRP A 138 21.35 26.10 -7.09
C TRP A 138 21.06 27.55 -6.69
N LEU A 139 21.57 27.99 -5.53
CA LEU A 139 21.44 29.37 -5.05
C LEU A 139 22.18 30.37 -5.96
N SER A 140 23.32 29.98 -6.56
CA SER A 140 24.06 30.83 -7.50
C SER A 140 23.42 30.96 -8.89
N ARG A 141 22.43 30.11 -9.22
CA ARG A 141 21.70 30.13 -10.50
C ARG A 141 20.42 30.96 -10.46
N GLN A 142 20.04 31.49 -9.30
CA GLN A 142 18.95 32.48 -9.27
C GLN A 142 19.52 33.83 -9.70
N PRO A 143 19.00 34.48 -10.76
CA PRO A 143 19.37 35.86 -11.03
C PRO A 143 19.02 36.67 -9.78
N ALA A 144 20.00 37.42 -9.28
CA ALA A 144 19.79 38.34 -8.18
C ALA A 144 18.52 39.14 -8.48
N ARG A 145 17.49 38.98 -7.65
CA ARG A 145 16.36 39.90 -7.68
C ARG A 145 16.94 41.24 -7.28
N VAL A 146 17.17 42.06 -8.30
CA VAL A 146 17.25 43.51 -8.15
C VAL A 146 15.87 43.96 -7.67
N THR A 147 15.89 44.63 -6.51
CA THR A 147 14.80 45.27 -5.75
C THR A 147 13.77 44.37 -5.07
#